data_AF-A0A5B0RIR2-F1
#
_entry.id   AF-A0A5B0RIR2-F1
#
_cell.length_a   1.000
_cell.length_b   1.000
_cell.length_c   1.000
_cell.angle_alpha   90.00
_cell.angle_beta   90.00
_cell.angle_gamma   90.00
#
_symmetry.space_group_name_H-M   'P 1'
#
loop_
_entity.id
_entity.type
_entity.pdbx_description
1 polymer ?
#
loop_
_entity_poly.entity_id
_entity_poly.type
_entity_poly.pdbx_seq_one_letter_code
_entity_poly.pdbx_strand_id
1 'polypeptide(L)'
;MLVSSHHLALATSLLTGAWLARTTLAVSCDIGELVDRKECDAAVASIVYDKPSNTLDRVSSRFAKLSGNCTIILSNPRKDVVTKQQIEAGFKSIFDQCEPNAGENPLFNSVYLLNQNHQSEHDTNYFPPRTLACGLNIGAPLTVDKDCQNAFNSISVDSKGRLLGDKGQPAPSILKTLKTCTVLIYTTDDSPLIA
;
A
#
# COMPACT_ATOMS: atom_id res chain seq x y z
N MET A 1 54.77 29.99 57.24
CA MET A 1 55.30 29.85 55.89
C MET A 1 54.31 29.06 55.06
N LEU A 2 53.85 29.68 53.98
CA LEU A 2 53.21 29.18 52.75
C LEU A 2 52.19 28.02 52.77
N VAL A 3 50.94 28.41 52.42
CA VAL A 3 50.09 27.90 51.31
C VAL A 3 49.75 26.40 51.27
N SER A 4 48.46 26.06 51.29
CA SER A 4 47.77 25.55 50.08
C SER A 4 46.27 25.36 50.31
N SER A 5 45.49 26.09 49.52
CA SER A 5 44.04 25.96 49.38
C SER A 5 43.73 24.83 48.41
N HIS A 6 42.90 23.86 48.81
CA HIS A 6 42.29 22.91 47.88
C HIS A 6 40.77 23.09 47.90
N HIS A 7 40.29 23.85 46.92
CA HIS A 7 38.89 23.86 46.53
C HIS A 7 38.56 22.54 45.84
N LEU A 8 37.74 21.71 46.48
CA LEU A 8 37.07 20.58 45.82
C LEU A 8 35.91 21.14 44.99
N ALA A 9 36.15 21.33 43.69
CA ALA A 9 35.09 21.53 42.72
C ALA A 9 34.46 20.15 42.41
N LEU A 10 33.27 19.89 42.96
CA LEU A 10 32.48 18.71 42.64
C LEU A 10 31.79 18.96 41.28
N ALA A 11 32.36 18.41 40.20
CA ALA A 11 31.72 18.42 38.90
C ALA A 11 30.63 17.34 38.86
N THR A 12 29.36 17.75 39.04
CA THR A 12 28.20 16.89 38.81
C THR A 12 27.95 16.77 37.31
N SER A 13 28.44 15.70 36.69
CA SER A 13 28.07 15.29 35.35
C SER A 13 26.68 14.64 35.36
N LEU A 14 25.64 15.44 35.10
CA LEU A 14 24.31 14.93 34.78
C LEU A 14 24.31 14.39 33.34
N LEU A 15 24.61 13.09 33.20
CA LEU A 15 24.33 12.34 31.98
C LEU A 15 22.82 12.05 31.92
N THR A 16 22.01 13.05 31.59
CA THR A 16 20.63 12.81 31.13
C THR A 16 20.66 12.42 29.66
N GLY A 17 21.23 11.24 29.38
CA GLY A 17 21.04 10.56 28.11
C GLY A 17 19.66 9.93 28.10
N ALA A 18 18.61 10.73 27.88
CA ALA A 18 17.34 10.18 27.44
C ALA A 18 17.57 9.63 26.03
N TRP A 19 17.97 8.36 25.96
CA TRP A 19 17.89 7.59 24.73
C TRP A 19 16.41 7.50 24.39
N LEU A 20 15.92 8.47 23.59
CA LEU A 20 14.75 8.25 22.77
C LEU A 20 15.12 7.08 21.86
N ALA A 21 14.76 5.87 22.29
CA ALA A 21 14.71 4.73 21.41
C ALA A 21 13.77 5.15 20.27
N ARG A 22 14.36 5.63 19.17
CA ARG A 22 13.65 5.69 17.89
C ARG A 22 13.24 4.24 17.68
N THR A 23 11.94 3.95 17.81
CA THR A 23 11.38 2.71 17.31
C THR A 23 11.66 2.73 15.81
N THR A 24 12.79 2.14 15.42
CA THR A 24 13.05 1.84 14.03
C THR A 24 11.98 0.85 13.66
N LEU A 25 11.02 1.31 12.85
CA LEU A 25 10.09 0.44 12.15
C LEU A 25 10.97 -0.51 11.34
N ALA A 26 11.09 -1.75 11.81
CA ALA A 26 12.03 -2.71 11.26
C ALA A 26 11.42 -3.40 10.04
N VAL A 27 12.27 -3.83 9.13
CA VAL A 27 11.86 -4.73 8.05
C VAL A 27 11.40 -6.05 8.67
N SER A 28 10.27 -6.58 8.19
CA SER A 28 9.79 -7.91 8.51
C SER A 28 9.87 -8.79 7.26
N CYS A 29 10.23 -10.06 7.42
CA CYS A 29 10.44 -11.00 6.31
C CYS A 29 9.43 -12.15 6.36
N ASP A 30 8.85 -12.46 5.22
CA ASP A 30 7.85 -13.51 5.05
C ASP A 30 8.53 -14.82 4.65
N ILE A 31 9.02 -15.56 5.64
CA ILE A 31 9.80 -16.78 5.42
C ILE A 31 8.99 -17.81 4.62
N GLY A 32 9.55 -18.26 3.50
CA GLY A 32 8.93 -19.24 2.60
C GLY A 32 8.21 -18.63 1.40
N GLU A 33 7.97 -17.32 1.39
CA GLU A 33 7.43 -16.58 0.26
C GLU A 33 8.59 -16.10 -0.62
N LEU A 34 8.96 -16.88 -1.63
CA LEU A 34 10.15 -16.59 -2.46
C LEU A 34 9.84 -15.58 -3.56
N VAL A 35 10.76 -14.64 -3.77
CA VAL A 35 10.69 -13.64 -4.84
C VAL A 35 11.96 -13.64 -5.69
N ASP A 36 11.84 -13.26 -6.97
CA ASP A 36 13.01 -12.99 -7.80
C ASP A 36 13.41 -11.51 -7.70
N ARG A 37 14.66 -11.26 -7.30
CA ARG A 37 15.16 -9.90 -7.08
C ARG A 37 15.12 -9.04 -8.34
N LYS A 38 15.44 -9.60 -9.51
CA LYS A 38 15.49 -8.84 -10.77
C LYS A 38 14.09 -8.45 -11.21
N GLU A 39 13.13 -9.35 -11.04
CA GLU A 39 11.71 -9.08 -11.27
C GLU A 39 11.22 -7.97 -10.32
N CYS A 40 11.56 -8.05 -9.03
CA CYS A 40 11.19 -7.00 -8.09
C CYS A 40 11.81 -5.64 -8.41
N ASP A 41 13.11 -5.58 -8.76
CA ASP A 41 13.77 -4.34 -9.16
C ASP A 41 13.10 -3.73 -10.41
N ALA A 42 12.70 -4.57 -11.38
CA ALA A 42 11.95 -4.11 -12.55
C ALA A 42 10.56 -3.58 -12.18
N ALA A 43 9.88 -4.21 -11.22
CA ALA A 43 8.60 -3.73 -10.70
C ALA A 43 8.75 -2.36 -10.01
N VAL A 44 9.77 -2.18 -9.16
CA VAL A 44 10.11 -0.88 -8.54
C VAL A 44 10.42 0.20 -9.57
N ALA A 45 11.17 -0.13 -10.62
CA ALA A 45 11.51 0.81 -11.69
C ALA A 45 10.30 1.29 -12.49
N SER A 46 9.18 0.55 -12.47
CA SER A 46 7.93 0.91 -13.15
C SER A 46 7.04 1.91 -12.39
N ILE A 47 7.44 2.31 -11.18
CA ILE A 47 6.74 3.35 -10.41
C ILE A 47 6.89 4.70 -11.13
N VAL A 48 5.75 5.38 -11.33
CA VAL A 48 5.69 6.71 -11.94
C VAL A 48 5.68 7.75 -10.82
N TYR A 49 6.48 8.80 -10.99
CA TYR A 49 6.64 9.87 -10.01
C TYR A 49 6.31 11.22 -10.65
N ASP A 50 5.69 12.09 -9.87
CA ASP A 50 5.43 13.47 -10.26
C ASP A 50 6.75 14.24 -10.44
N LYS A 51 6.81 14.98 -11.54
CA LYS A 51 7.93 15.86 -11.87
C LYS A 51 7.56 17.30 -11.58
N PRO A 52 8.52 18.13 -11.14
CA PRO A 52 9.95 17.84 -10.99
C PRO A 52 10.36 17.26 -9.63
N SER A 53 9.45 17.19 -8.65
CA SER A 53 9.76 16.84 -7.25
C SER A 53 10.19 15.39 -7.03
N ASN A 54 9.98 14.49 -7.99
CA ASN A 54 10.22 13.06 -7.87
C ASN A 54 9.49 12.47 -6.66
N THR A 55 8.25 12.90 -6.45
CA THR A 55 7.38 12.42 -5.39
C THR A 55 6.35 11.47 -5.95
N LEU A 56 5.88 10.55 -5.13
CA LEU A 56 4.71 9.77 -5.47
C LEU A 56 3.50 10.69 -5.65
N ASP A 57 2.65 10.36 -6.61
CA ASP A 57 1.28 10.86 -6.67
C ASP A 57 0.60 10.75 -5.29
N ARG A 58 -0.20 11.75 -4.94
CA ARG A 58 -0.93 11.81 -3.66
C ARG A 58 -2.43 11.57 -3.83
N VAL A 59 -2.86 11.22 -5.03
CA VAL A 59 -4.22 10.78 -5.32
C VAL A 59 -4.39 9.37 -4.74
N SER A 60 -3.65 8.38 -5.23
CA SER A 60 -3.82 6.98 -4.80
C SER A 60 -3.30 6.71 -3.39
N SER A 61 -4.15 6.16 -2.53
CA SER A 61 -3.76 5.77 -1.16
C SER A 61 -3.01 4.43 -1.11
N ARG A 62 -3.10 3.63 -2.17
CA ARG A 62 -2.43 2.33 -2.32
C ARG A 62 -2.37 1.95 -3.80
N PHE A 63 -1.26 1.37 -4.23
CA PHE A 63 -1.13 0.79 -5.57
C PHE A 63 -0.16 -0.39 -5.56
N ALA A 64 -0.19 -1.18 -6.64
CA ALA A 64 0.76 -2.24 -6.89
C ALA A 64 1.42 -2.11 -8.26
N LYS A 65 2.63 -2.67 -8.39
CA LYS A 65 3.31 -2.87 -9.68
C LYS A 65 3.79 -4.31 -9.77
N LEU A 66 3.66 -4.89 -10.96
CA LEU A 66 4.00 -6.28 -11.23
C LEU A 66 5.08 -6.33 -12.32
N SER A 67 6.07 -7.19 -12.12
CA SER A 67 6.99 -7.62 -13.17
C SER A 67 7.30 -9.10 -12.94
N GLY A 68 7.14 -9.93 -13.97
CA GLY A 68 7.28 -11.39 -13.82
C GLY A 68 6.32 -11.94 -12.77
N ASN A 69 6.87 -12.59 -11.74
CA ASN A 69 6.17 -13.07 -10.56
C ASN A 69 6.40 -12.20 -9.32
N CYS A 70 7.07 -11.06 -9.40
CA CYS A 70 7.19 -10.15 -8.27
C CYS A 70 6.18 -9.02 -8.34
N THR A 71 5.35 -8.94 -7.30
CA THR A 71 4.50 -7.78 -7.04
C THR A 71 5.12 -6.94 -5.96
N ILE A 72 5.20 -5.63 -6.19
CA ILE A 72 5.43 -4.64 -5.15
C ILE A 72 4.14 -3.89 -4.84
N ILE A 73 3.92 -3.58 -3.57
CA ILE A 73 2.78 -2.83 -3.07
C ILE A 73 3.31 -1.66 -2.27
N LEU A 74 2.73 -0.48 -2.50
CA LEU A 74 2.95 0.70 -1.71
C LEU A 74 1.61 1.18 -1.16
N SER A 75 1.55 1.41 0.15
CA SER A 75 0.41 2.09 0.78
C SER A 75 0.86 3.40 1.41
N ASN A 76 0.08 4.44 1.14
CA ASN A 76 0.22 5.79 1.65
C ASN A 76 -1.18 6.32 2.04
N PRO A 77 -1.81 5.76 3.07
CA PRO A 77 -3.22 6.02 3.39
C PRO A 77 -3.48 7.48 3.78
N ARG A 78 -2.46 8.16 4.33
CA ARG A 78 -2.55 9.56 4.74
C ARG A 78 -2.17 10.55 3.64
N LYS A 79 -1.85 10.06 2.43
CA LYS A 79 -1.41 10.87 1.30
C LYS A 79 -0.22 11.75 1.69
N ASP A 80 0.73 11.19 2.44
CA ASP A 80 1.97 11.87 2.82
C ASP A 80 2.84 12.14 1.58
N VAL A 81 3.76 13.09 1.67
CA VAL A 81 4.75 13.33 0.62
C VAL A 81 5.83 12.27 0.73
N VAL A 82 5.87 11.34 -0.23
CA VAL A 82 6.87 10.26 -0.30
C VAL A 82 7.75 10.48 -1.52
N THR A 83 9.07 10.52 -1.32
CA THR A 83 10.02 10.71 -2.41
C THR A 83 10.40 9.38 -3.06
N LYS A 84 10.79 9.44 -4.33
CA LYS A 84 11.40 8.31 -5.05
C LYS A 84 12.54 7.67 -4.25
N GLN A 85 13.41 8.50 -3.67
CA GLN A 85 14.54 8.01 -2.88
C GLN A 85 14.10 7.21 -1.65
N GLN A 86 13.05 7.64 -0.94
CA GLN A 86 12.53 6.91 0.21
C GLN A 86 11.96 5.54 -0.21
N ILE A 87 11.26 5.49 -1.34
CA ILE A 87 10.67 4.25 -1.87
C ILE A 87 11.77 3.28 -2.32
N GLU A 88 12.72 3.74 -3.12
CA GLU A 88 13.83 2.89 -3.60
C GLU A 88 14.71 2.39 -2.46
N ALA A 89 15.04 3.24 -1.48
CA ALA A 89 15.78 2.83 -0.30
C ALA A 89 14.99 1.84 0.57
N GLY A 90 13.67 2.03 0.68
CA GLY A 90 12.78 1.16 1.44
C GLY A 90 12.72 -0.25 0.85
N PHE A 91 12.50 -0.37 -0.47
CA PHE A 91 12.53 -1.66 -1.16
C PHE A 91 13.91 -2.30 -1.11
N LYS A 92 14.99 -1.52 -1.31
CA LYS A 92 16.35 -2.03 -1.15
C LYS A 92 16.57 -2.65 0.23
N SER A 93 16.07 -2.01 1.28
CA SER A 93 16.17 -2.52 2.65
C SER A 93 15.42 -3.84 2.86
N ILE A 94 14.27 -4.05 2.19
CA ILE A 94 13.57 -5.35 2.22
C ILE A 94 14.47 -6.40 1.58
N PHE A 95 14.93 -6.13 0.37
CA PHE A 95 15.70 -7.11 -0.37
C PHE A 95 17.04 -7.44 0.31
N ASP A 96 17.74 -6.46 0.87
CA ASP A 96 19.01 -6.69 1.58
C ASP A 96 18.83 -7.56 2.85
N GLN A 97 17.65 -7.55 3.48
CA GLN A 97 17.40 -8.22 4.76
C GLN A 97 16.63 -9.53 4.62
N CYS A 98 15.76 -9.64 3.61
CA CYS A 98 14.84 -10.76 3.48
C CYS A 98 15.22 -11.76 2.38
N GLU A 99 16.12 -11.42 1.45
CA GLU A 99 16.48 -12.28 0.32
C GLU A 99 16.80 -13.73 0.77
N PRO A 100 16.19 -14.75 0.12
CA PRO A 100 15.36 -14.71 -1.09
C PRO A 100 13.85 -14.47 -0.85
N ASN A 101 13.46 -14.18 0.39
CA ASN A 101 12.07 -14.04 0.79
C ASN A 101 11.50 -12.65 0.52
N ALA A 102 10.18 -12.59 0.41
CA ALA A 102 9.38 -11.40 0.51
C ALA A 102 9.51 -10.73 1.89
N GLY A 103 9.05 -9.48 1.96
CA GLY A 103 8.96 -8.77 3.21
C GLY A 103 8.32 -7.40 3.09
N GLU A 104 8.21 -6.75 4.24
CA GLU A 104 7.59 -5.45 4.40
C GLU A 104 8.53 -4.46 5.10
N ASN A 105 8.42 -3.19 4.72
CA ASN A 105 9.17 -2.10 5.31
C ASN A 105 8.24 -0.93 5.66
N PRO A 106 7.98 -0.69 6.95
CA PRO A 106 7.24 0.48 7.38
C PRO A 106 8.18 1.70 7.39
N LEU A 107 7.87 2.71 6.57
CA LEU A 107 8.71 3.89 6.41
C LEU A 107 8.44 4.95 7.50
N PHE A 108 7.27 5.58 7.47
CA PHE A 108 6.82 6.63 8.40
C PHE A 108 5.32 6.88 8.25
N ASN A 109 4.65 7.44 9.27
CA ASN A 109 3.24 7.90 9.20
C ASN A 109 2.24 6.93 8.54
N SER A 110 2.40 5.62 8.72
CA SER A 110 1.59 4.57 8.07
C SER A 110 1.87 4.33 6.58
N VAL A 111 2.92 4.95 6.03
CA VAL A 111 3.49 4.56 4.74
C VAL A 111 4.26 3.25 4.91
N TYR A 112 3.90 2.24 4.13
CA TYR A 112 4.59 0.95 4.13
C TYR A 112 4.77 0.41 2.71
N LEU A 113 5.85 -0.34 2.55
CA LEU A 113 6.23 -1.04 1.32
C LEU A 113 6.16 -2.54 1.57
N LEU A 114 5.78 -3.30 0.55
CA LEU A 114 5.72 -4.77 0.59
C LEU A 114 6.13 -5.30 -0.79
N ASN A 115 6.87 -6.40 -0.82
CA ASN A 115 7.00 -7.24 -2.01
C ASN A 115 6.46 -8.65 -1.73
N GLN A 116 6.00 -9.34 -2.74
CA GLN A 116 5.46 -10.70 -2.61
C GLN A 116 5.59 -11.46 -3.93
N ASN A 117 5.43 -12.79 -3.88
CA ASN A 117 5.25 -13.60 -5.05
C ASN A 117 3.81 -13.42 -5.55
N HIS A 118 3.67 -12.99 -6.78
CA HIS A 118 2.36 -12.83 -7.42
C HIS A 118 1.61 -14.16 -7.57
N GLN A 119 2.32 -15.30 -7.61
CA GLN A 119 1.70 -16.62 -7.65
C GLN A 119 0.97 -16.99 -6.35
N SER A 120 1.25 -16.30 -5.25
CA SER A 120 0.54 -16.47 -3.98
C SER A 120 -0.81 -15.74 -3.95
N GLU A 121 -1.13 -14.94 -4.98
CA GLU A 121 -2.44 -14.32 -5.23
C GLU A 121 -2.97 -13.39 -4.11
N HIS A 122 -2.10 -12.93 -3.21
CA HIS A 122 -2.45 -11.98 -2.15
C HIS A 122 -2.74 -10.56 -2.65
N ASP A 123 -2.42 -10.25 -3.90
CA ASP A 123 -2.56 -8.96 -4.59
C ASP A 123 -3.69 -8.91 -5.63
N THR A 124 -4.59 -9.89 -5.62
CA THR A 124 -5.70 -10.02 -6.58
C THR A 124 -6.64 -8.81 -6.63
N ASN A 125 -6.62 -7.95 -5.61
CA ASN A 125 -7.38 -6.68 -5.60
C ASN A 125 -6.72 -5.56 -6.42
N TYR A 126 -5.46 -5.70 -6.85
CA TYR A 126 -4.71 -4.66 -7.57
C TYR A 126 -4.60 -4.91 -9.07
N PHE A 127 -4.76 -6.16 -9.50
CA PHE A 127 -4.63 -6.55 -10.89
C PHE A 127 -5.92 -7.17 -11.38
N PRO A 128 -6.31 -6.94 -12.65
CA PRO A 128 -7.44 -7.64 -13.22
C PRO A 128 -7.19 -9.15 -13.10
N PRO A 129 -8.17 -9.94 -12.66
CA PRO A 129 -7.97 -11.35 -12.43
C PRO A 129 -7.66 -12.04 -13.76
N ARG A 130 -6.66 -12.94 -13.76
CA ARG A 130 -6.18 -13.65 -14.98
C ARG A 130 -7.26 -14.52 -15.61
N THR A 131 -8.16 -15.02 -14.76
CA THR A 131 -9.39 -15.72 -15.10
C THR A 131 -10.55 -14.96 -14.46
N LEU A 132 -11.72 -14.91 -15.11
CA LEU A 132 -12.91 -14.36 -14.47
C LEU A 132 -13.21 -15.19 -13.21
N ALA A 133 -12.85 -14.66 -12.05
CA ALA A 133 -13.16 -15.26 -10.77
C ALA A 133 -14.59 -14.89 -10.40
N CYS A 134 -15.55 -15.80 -10.64
CA CYS A 134 -16.83 -15.73 -9.96
C CYS A 134 -16.53 -15.91 -8.47
N GLY A 135 -16.76 -14.88 -7.65
CA GLY A 135 -16.51 -14.92 -6.22
C GLY A 135 -17.33 -16.04 -5.56
N LEU A 136 -16.70 -17.19 -5.34
CA LEU A 136 -17.28 -18.31 -4.61
C LEU A 136 -17.19 -17.99 -3.11
N ASN A 137 -18.05 -17.08 -2.64
CA ASN A 137 -18.37 -17.04 -1.22
C ASN A 137 -18.87 -18.44 -0.82
N ILE A 138 -18.34 -19.02 0.25
CA ILE A 138 -18.77 -20.33 0.75
C ILE A 138 -20.28 -20.24 1.06
N GLY A 139 -21.09 -21.02 0.34
CA GLY A 139 -22.55 -21.03 0.48
C GLY A 139 -23.29 -19.94 -0.31
N ALA A 140 -22.60 -19.12 -1.10
CA ALA A 140 -23.29 -18.22 -2.02
C ALA A 140 -23.85 -18.99 -3.22
N PRO A 141 -25.05 -18.63 -3.70
CA PRO A 141 -25.58 -19.19 -4.93
C PRO A 141 -24.62 -18.89 -6.09
N LEU A 142 -24.51 -19.83 -7.03
CA LEU A 142 -23.76 -19.62 -8.26
C LEU A 142 -24.19 -18.31 -8.90
N THR A 143 -23.22 -17.44 -9.17
CA THR A 143 -23.46 -16.16 -9.82
C THR A 143 -24.00 -16.41 -11.22
N VAL A 144 -25.17 -15.84 -11.53
CA VAL A 144 -25.79 -15.90 -12.85
C VAL A 144 -25.39 -14.65 -13.63
N ASP A 145 -24.82 -14.81 -14.82
CA ASP A 145 -24.34 -13.69 -15.66
C ASP A 145 -25.37 -12.57 -15.83
N LYS A 146 -26.63 -12.96 -16.06
CA LYS A 146 -27.74 -12.02 -16.22
C LYS A 146 -27.98 -11.19 -14.97
N ASP A 147 -27.82 -11.76 -13.78
CA ASP A 147 -27.96 -11.07 -12.52
C ASP A 147 -26.85 -10.03 -12.34
N CYS A 148 -25.60 -10.34 -12.72
CA CYS A 148 -24.51 -9.36 -12.71
C CYS A 148 -24.69 -8.23 -13.71
N GLN A 149 -25.06 -8.55 -14.95
CA GLN A 149 -25.35 -7.52 -15.95
C GLN A 149 -26.46 -6.58 -15.45
N ASN A 150 -27.51 -7.14 -14.87
CA ASN A 150 -28.60 -6.34 -14.33
C ASN A 150 -28.17 -5.55 -13.07
N ALA A 151 -27.34 -6.11 -12.19
CA ALA A 151 -26.78 -5.40 -11.04
C ALA A 151 -25.92 -4.21 -11.49
N PHE A 152 -25.04 -4.39 -12.46
CA PHE A 152 -24.23 -3.33 -13.05
C PHE A 152 -25.10 -2.27 -13.72
N ASN A 153 -26.06 -2.67 -14.56
CA ASN A 153 -26.98 -1.76 -15.24
C ASN A 153 -27.92 -1.01 -14.29
N SER A 154 -28.08 -1.47 -13.04
CA SER A 154 -28.87 -0.78 -12.01
C SER A 154 -28.15 0.42 -11.39
N ILE A 155 -26.84 0.55 -11.65
CA ILE A 155 -26.05 1.70 -11.17
C ILE A 155 -26.48 2.92 -11.99
N SER A 156 -26.94 3.95 -11.28
CA SER A 156 -27.36 5.20 -11.90
C SER A 156 -26.15 5.99 -12.40
N VAL A 157 -26.33 6.71 -13.50
CA VAL A 157 -25.34 7.65 -14.02
C VAL A 157 -25.94 9.05 -14.10
N ASP A 158 -25.11 10.07 -13.93
CA ASP A 158 -25.54 11.44 -14.19
C ASP A 158 -25.55 11.78 -15.69
N SER A 159 -25.92 13.03 -16.02
CA SER A 159 -25.96 13.51 -17.41
C SER A 159 -24.60 13.54 -18.12
N LYS A 160 -23.51 13.34 -17.39
CA LYS A 160 -22.14 13.26 -17.92
C LYS A 160 -21.63 11.82 -17.96
N GLY A 161 -22.47 10.84 -17.63
CA GLY A 161 -22.13 9.42 -17.59
C GLY A 161 -21.44 8.98 -16.29
N ARG A 162 -21.25 9.85 -15.30
CA ARG A 162 -20.53 9.50 -14.06
C ARG A 162 -21.40 8.59 -13.19
N LEU A 163 -20.80 7.52 -12.66
CA LEU A 163 -21.49 6.59 -11.77
C LEU A 163 -21.92 7.29 -10.47
N LEU A 164 -23.16 7.07 -10.07
CA LEU A 164 -23.75 7.64 -8.86
C LEU A 164 -23.91 6.58 -7.78
N GLY A 165 -23.54 6.98 -6.57
CA GLY A 165 -23.79 6.25 -5.33
C GLY A 165 -25.27 6.19 -4.95
N ASP A 166 -25.51 5.65 -3.77
CA ASP A 166 -26.84 5.64 -3.20
C ASP A 166 -27.37 7.06 -3.04
N LYS A 167 -28.68 7.22 -3.26
CA LYS A 167 -29.38 8.53 -3.29
C LYS A 167 -28.94 9.46 -4.43
N GLY A 168 -28.30 8.93 -5.47
CA GLY A 168 -27.94 9.69 -6.67
C GLY A 168 -26.81 10.69 -6.46
N GLN A 169 -25.99 10.52 -5.42
CA GLN A 169 -24.86 11.40 -5.12
C GLN A 169 -23.54 10.79 -5.59
N PRO A 170 -22.56 11.59 -5.99
CA PRO A 170 -21.20 11.09 -6.22
C PRO A 170 -20.66 10.40 -4.97
N ALA A 171 -20.12 9.20 -5.12
CA ALA A 171 -19.60 8.39 -4.01
C ALA A 171 -18.30 7.70 -4.41
N PRO A 172 -17.38 7.46 -3.46
CA PRO A 172 -16.13 6.74 -3.73
C PRO A 172 -16.33 5.23 -3.88
N SER A 173 -17.50 4.71 -3.51
CA SER A 173 -17.85 3.31 -3.65
C SER A 173 -19.32 3.15 -4.01
N ILE A 174 -19.61 2.17 -4.86
CA ILE A 174 -20.95 1.73 -5.22
C ILE A 174 -21.02 0.23 -5.02
N LEU A 175 -21.99 -0.22 -4.23
CA LEU A 175 -22.28 -1.63 -4.05
C LEU A 175 -23.72 -1.89 -4.46
N LYS A 176 -23.93 -2.73 -5.49
CA LYS A 176 -25.26 -3.17 -5.94
C LYS A 176 -25.35 -4.67 -5.93
N THR A 177 -26.32 -5.18 -5.19
CA THR A 177 -26.64 -6.60 -5.15
C THR A 177 -27.96 -6.84 -5.87
N LEU A 178 -27.96 -7.72 -6.85
CA LEU A 178 -29.17 -8.24 -7.47
C LEU A 178 -29.10 -9.76 -7.48
N LYS A 179 -30.01 -10.41 -6.73
CA LYS A 179 -30.10 -11.86 -6.61
C LYS A 179 -28.73 -12.50 -6.31
N THR A 180 -28.14 -13.19 -7.28
CA THR A 180 -26.91 -13.98 -7.12
C THR A 180 -25.63 -13.18 -7.32
N CYS A 181 -25.71 -11.90 -7.67
CA CYS A 181 -24.54 -11.07 -7.97
C CYS A 181 -24.46 -9.82 -7.11
N THR A 182 -23.25 -9.50 -6.64
CA THR A 182 -22.89 -8.22 -6.04
C THR A 182 -21.79 -7.57 -6.87
N VAL A 183 -22.05 -6.35 -7.34
CA VAL A 183 -21.08 -5.51 -8.04
C VAL A 183 -20.58 -4.46 -7.05
N LEU A 184 -19.27 -4.45 -6.80
CA LEU A 184 -18.59 -3.41 -6.03
C LEU A 184 -17.63 -2.66 -6.97
N ILE A 185 -17.86 -1.36 -7.11
CA ILE A 185 -16.96 -0.43 -7.81
C ILE A 185 -16.49 0.57 -6.77
N TYR A 186 -15.19 0.81 -6.65
CA TYR A 186 -14.68 1.79 -5.70
C TYR A 186 -13.39 2.42 -6.20
N THR A 187 -13.14 3.64 -5.75
CA THR A 187 -11.84 4.30 -5.91
C THR A 187 -10.99 4.02 -4.68
N THR A 188 -9.67 3.95 -4.87
CA THR A 188 -8.73 3.75 -3.77
C THR A 188 -8.31 5.06 -3.12
N ASP A 189 -8.67 6.21 -3.68
CA ASP A 189 -8.29 7.55 -3.24
C ASP A 189 -9.41 8.31 -2.50
N ASP A 190 -10.54 7.64 -2.25
CA ASP A 190 -11.80 8.21 -1.73
C ASP A 190 -12.39 9.32 -2.61
N SER A 191 -11.93 9.46 -3.85
CA SER A 191 -12.55 10.37 -4.82
C SER A 191 -13.86 9.80 -5.31
N PRO A 192 -14.86 10.63 -5.67
CA PRO A 192 -16.08 10.13 -6.27
C PRO A 192 -15.78 9.40 -7.58
N LEU A 193 -16.46 8.28 -7.81
CA LEU A 193 -16.35 7.52 -9.05
C LEU A 193 -16.66 8.39 -10.28
N ILE A 194 -15.73 8.40 -11.22
CA ILE A 194 -15.85 9.08 -12.51
C ILE A 194 -15.79 7.97 -13.57
N ALA A 195 -16.80 7.90 -14.44
CA ALA A 195 -16.85 6.94 -15.54
C ALA A 195 -16.12 7.48 -16.78
#